data_AF-A0A0D2JFC0-F1
#
_entry.id   AF-A0A0D2JFC0-F1
#
_cell.length_a   1.000
_cell.length_b   1.000
_cell.length_c   1.000
_cell.angle_alpha   90.00
_cell.angle_beta   90.00
_cell.angle_gamma   90.00
#
_symmetry.space_group_name_H-M   'P 1'
#
loop_
_entity.id
_entity.type
_entity.pdbx_description
1 polymer ?
#
loop_
_entity_poly.entity_id
_entity_poly.type
_entity_poly.pdbx_seq_one_letter_code
_entity_poly.pdbx_strand_id
1 'polypeptide(L)' 'MNHVYTHATKAAVNDVMFEYVNMVKTRYEKKVAFIRLDGEKTLGNDFNALLTNNGISSERSAVNTQQQNGNAERSGG' A
#
# COMPACT_ATOMS: atom_id res chain seq x y z
N MET A 1 4.25 -7.57 12.76
CA MET A 1 2.93 -8.13 12.41
C MET A 1 2.71 -7.78 10.96
N ASN A 2 2.46 -8.78 10.12
CA ASN A 2 2.27 -8.57 8.69
C ASN A 2 0.79 -8.66 8.37
N HIS A 3 0.28 -7.70 7.63
CA HIS A 3 -1.13 -7.63 7.23
C HIS A 3 -1.21 -7.90 5.73
N VAL A 4 -2.00 -8.89 5.33
CA VAL A 4 -2.23 -9.25 3.93
C VAL A 4 -3.71 -9.04 3.63
N TYR A 5 -4.00 -8.27 2.59
CA TYR A 5 -5.35 -8.01 2.11
C TYR A 5 -5.47 -8.52 0.69
N THR A 6 -6.62 -9.12 0.39
CA THR A 6 -7.00 -9.50 -0.97
C THR A 6 -8.28 -8.77 -1.35
N HIS A 7 -8.40 -8.44 -2.63
CA HIS A 7 -9.56 -7.73 -3.17
C HIS A 7 -9.97 -8.33 -4.51
N ALA A 8 -11.27 -8.33 -4.79
CA ALA A 8 -11.81 -8.95 -5.99
C ALA A 8 -11.55 -8.12 -7.27
N THR A 9 -11.37 -6.80 -7.13
CA THR A 9 -11.18 -5.89 -8.27
C THR A 9 -10.05 -4.92 -8.01
N LYS A 10 -9.45 -4.43 -9.10
CA LYS A 10 -8.40 -3.41 -9.04
C LYS A 10 -8.90 -2.08 -8.46
N ALA A 11 -10.18 -1.74 -8.64
CA ALA A 11 -10.75 -0.50 -8.10
C ALA A 11 -10.83 -0.52 -6.57
N ALA A 12 -11.10 -1.69 -5.98
CA ALA A 12 -11.22 -1.86 -4.53
C ALA A 12 -9.89 -1.68 -3.77
N VAL A 13 -8.75 -1.58 -4.47
CA VAL A 13 -7.44 -1.34 -3.86
C VAL A 13 -7.39 -0.02 -3.09
N ASN A 14 -8.10 1.01 -3.55
CA ASN A 14 -8.08 2.33 -2.92
C ASN A 14 -8.78 2.28 -1.56
N ASP A 15 -9.90 1.54 -1.47
CA ASP A 15 -10.65 1.35 -0.23
C ASP A 15 -9.81 0.58 0.80
N VAL A 16 -9.15 -0.49 0.37
CA VAL A 16 -8.26 -1.29 1.22
C VAL A 16 -7.09 -0.45 1.74
N MET A 17 -6.48 0.37 0.89
CA MET A 17 -5.39 1.27 1.29
C MET A 17 -5.87 2.32 2.30
N PHE A 18 -7.04 2.91 2.08
CA PHE A 18 -7.63 3.87 3.00
C PHE A 18 -7.94 3.25 4.37
N GLU A 19 -8.54 2.06 4.38
CA GLU A 19 -8.81 1.31 5.60
C GLU A 19 -7.51 1.00 6.37
N TYR A 20 -6.48 0.55 5.65
CA TYR A 20 -5.18 0.25 6.26
C TYR A 20 -4.52 1.49 6.88
N VAL A 21 -4.48 2.61 6.16
CA VAL A 21 -3.93 3.88 6.68
C VAL A 21 -4.68 4.33 7.93
N ASN A 22 -6.01 4.23 7.95
CA ASN A 22 -6.83 4.58 9.11
C ASN A 22 -6.61 3.62 10.27
N MET A 23 -6.47 2.32 10.01
CA MET A 23 -6.16 1.32 11.02
C MET A 23 -4.81 1.62 11.67
N VAL A 24 -3.78 1.94 10.88
CA VAL A 24 -2.45 2.29 11.41
C VAL A 24 -2.53 3.53 12.30
N LYS A 25 -3.25 4.55 11.86
CA LYS A 25 -3.48 5.77 12.62
C LYS A 25 -4.22 5.53 13.93
N THR A 26 -5.28 4.73 13.90
CA THR A 26 -6.15 4.53 15.06
C THR A 26 -5.53 3.58 16.07
N ARG A 27 -4.94 2.47 15.60
CA ARG A 27 -4.47 1.40 16.48
C ARG A 27 -3.07 1.65 17.02
N TYR A 28 -2.22 2.35 16.28
CA TYR A 28 -0.83 2.56 16.64
C TYR A 28 -0.47 4.03 16.86
N GLU A 29 -1.41 4.96 16.63
CA GLU A 29 -1.18 6.40 16.72
C GLU A 29 0.00 6.86 15.83
N LYS A 30 0.21 6.15 14.72
CA LYS A 30 1.28 6.41 13.75
C LYS A 30 0.72 6.86 12.40
N LYS A 31 1.60 7.46 11.59
CA LYS A 31 1.30 7.79 10.20
C LYS A 31 2.11 6.89 9.28
N VAL A 32 1.51 6.49 8.17
CA VAL A 32 2.23 5.82 7.08
C VAL A 32 3.11 6.87 6.40
N ALA A 33 4.41 6.59 6.28
CA ALA A 33 5.36 7.54 5.69
C ALA A 33 5.49 7.35 4.17
N PHE A 34 5.55 6.10 3.71
CA PHE A 34 5.61 5.77 2.30
C PHE A 34 4.86 4.49 1.97
N ILE A 35 4.38 4.39 0.74
CA ILE A 35 3.80 3.18 0.13
C ILE A 35 4.69 2.78 -1.03
N ARG A 36 5.18 1.54 -1.02
CA ARG A 36 5.94 0.98 -2.14
C ARG A 36 5.05 0.11 -3.01
N LEU A 37 5.07 0.36 -4.32
CA LEU A 37 4.27 -0.37 -5.31
C LEU A 37 5.19 -1.13 -6.26
N ASP A 38 4.81 -2.36 -6.60
CA ASP A 38 5.49 -3.15 -7.62
C ASP A 38 4.98 -2.76 -9.00
N GLY A 39 5.72 -1.88 -9.70
CA GLY A 39 5.47 -1.49 -11.10
C GLY A 39 4.11 -0.83 -11.40
N GLU A 40 3.20 -0.75 -10.44
CA GLU A 40 1.82 -0.34 -10.61
C GLU A 40 1.72 1.18 -10.81
N LYS A 41 1.22 1.58 -11.99
CA LYS A 41 1.12 3.00 -12.40
C LYS A 41 -0.32 3.51 -12.45
N THR A 42 -1.33 2.64 -12.29
CA THR A 42 -2.71 2.94 -12.68
C THR A 42 -3.70 3.06 -11.51
N LEU A 43 -3.23 3.26 -10.28
CA LEU A 43 -4.11 3.43 -9.10
C LEU A 43 -4.99 4.70 -9.13
N GLY A 44 -4.77 5.58 -10.10
CA GLY A 44 -5.68 6.68 -10.42
C GLY A 44 -5.63 7.85 -9.45
N ASN A 45 -6.62 8.75 -9.58
CA ASN A 45 -6.67 10.00 -8.83
C ASN A 45 -6.96 9.81 -7.35
N ASP A 46 -7.76 8.82 -6.97
CA ASP A 46 -8.12 8.57 -5.57
C ASP A 46 -6.90 8.15 -4.75
N PHE A 47 -6.00 7.36 -5.33
CA PHE A 47 -4.73 7.03 -4.72
C PHE A 47 -3.85 8.27 -4.52
N ASN A 48 -3.76 9.15 -5.52
CA ASN A 48 -3.01 10.40 -5.37
C ASN A 48 -3.62 11.29 -4.29
N ALA A 49 -4.95 11.37 -4.20
CA ALA A 49 -5.64 12.11 -3.15
C ALA A 49 -5.36 11.52 -1.76
N LEU A 50 -5.35 10.19 -1.62
CA LEU A 50 -4.96 9.51 -0.38
C LEU A 50 -3.55 9.92 0.05
N LEU A 51 -2.59 9.89 -0.88
CA LEU A 51 -1.19 10.26 -0.62
C LEU A 51 -1.06 11.72 -0.18
N THR A 52 -1.63 12.64 -0.95
CA THR A 52 -1.56 14.07 -0.67
C THR A 52 -2.24 14.43 0.65
N ASN A 53 -3.45 13.92 0.89
CA ASN A 53 -4.22 14.25 2.09
C ASN A 53 -3.58 13.70 3.38
N ASN A 54 -2.81 12.61 3.29
CA ASN A 54 -2.17 11.99 4.44
C ASN A 54 -0.66 12.26 4.54
N GLY A 55 -0.09 12.99 3.58
CA GLY A 55 1.35 13.28 3.51
C GLY A 55 2.19 12.02 3.31
N ILE A 56 1.70 11.07 2.51
CA ILE A 56 2.35 9.78 2.25
C ILE A 56 3.12 9.88 0.93
N SER A 57 4.37 9.42 0.91
CA SER A 57 5.18 9.31 -0.30
C SER A 57 4.91 8.00 -1.04
N SER A 58 4.87 8.01 -2.37
CA SER A 58 4.85 6.76 -3.15
C SER A 58 6.22 6.42 -3.70
N GLU A 59 6.71 5.22 -3.43
CA GLU A 59 7.89 4.66 -4.07
C GLU A 59 7.47 3.61 -5.10
N ARG A 60 8.08 3.62 -6.27
CA ARG A 60 7.82 2.63 -7.31
C ARG A 60 9.08 1.81 -7.54
N SER A 61 8.93 0.50 -7.40
CA SER A 61 9.99 -0.45 -7.71
C SER A 61 10.14 -0.62 -9.22
N ALA A 62 11.35 -0.94 -9.68
CA ALA A 62 11.56 -1.42 -11.04
C ALA A 62 10.86 -2.77 -11.22
N VAL A 63 10.17 -2.93 -12.35
CA VAL A 63 9.48 -4.18 -12.74
C VAL A 63 10.47 -5.35 -12.68
N ASN A 64 10.09 -6.44 -11.99
CA ASN A 64 10.85 -7.69 -11.91
C ASN A 64 12.21 -7.62 -11.18
N THR A 65 12.23 -7.22 -9.91
CA THR A 65 13.35 -7.56 -9.02
C THR A 65 12.89 -8.50 -7.90
N GLN A 66 13.14 -9.81 -8.08
CA GLN A 66 12.82 -10.91 -7.13
C GLN A 66 13.29 -10.66 -5.69
N GLN A 67 14.26 -9.75 -5.46
CA GLN A 67 14.75 -9.42 -4.12
C GLN A 67 13.78 -8.59 -3.27
N GLN A 68 12.73 -7.99 -3.84
CA GLN A 68 11.88 -7.05 -3.10
C GLN A 68 10.66 -7.68 -2.43
N ASN A 69 10.14 -8.79 -2.97
CA ASN A 69 9.01 -9.47 -2.36
C ASN A 69 9.39 -10.33 -1.16
N GLY A 70 10.68 -10.55 -0.88
CA GLY A 70 11.11 -11.50 0.16
C GLY A 70 10.55 -11.24 1.57
N ASN A 71 10.16 -10.01 1.91
CA ASN A 71 9.52 -9.69 3.19
C ASN A 71 7.98 -9.81 3.13
N ALA A 72 7.37 -9.52 1.98
CA ALA A 72 5.92 -9.68 1.76
C ALA A 72 5.54 -11.15 1.56
N GLU A 73 6.32 -11.91 0.77
CA GLU A 73 6.15 -13.35 0.51
C GLU A 73 6.37 -14.19 1.77
N ARG A 74 7.24 -13.76 2.70
CA ARG A 74 7.39 -14.41 4.03
C ARG A 74 6.18 -14.26 4.94
N SER A 75 5.20 -13.45 4.57
CA SER A 75 4.04 -13.10 5.40
C SER A 75 2.77 -13.85 5.01
N GLY A 76 2.78 -14.56 3.88
CA GLY A 76 1.62 -15.24 3.30
C GLY A 76 1.72 -16.77 3.30
N GLY A 77 2.52 -17.34 4.21
CA GLY A 77 2.56 -18.79 4.46
C GLY A 77 1.40 -19.26 5.33
#